data_AF-A0A4U7EV41-F1
#
_entry.id   AF-A0A4U7EV41-F1
#
_cell.length_a   1.000
_cell.length_b   1.000
_cell.length_c   1.000
_cell.angle_alpha   90.00
_cell.angle_beta   90.00
_cell.angle_gamma   90.00
#
_symmetry.space_group_name_H-M   'P 1'
#
loop_
_entity.id
_entity.type
_entity.pdbx_description
1 polymer ?
#
loop_
_entity_poly.entity_id
_entity_poly.type
_entity_poly.pdbx_seq_one_letter_code
_entity_poly.pdbx_strand_id
1 'polypeptide(L)'
;SGDRGDEATAAVSDAGRARGTTVVVEDLFATRPARREALAGAAAEFSRISSLVADYALANPAVAFTLDHDGSRTLSTPGSGVTDALLGVYDRRTASRSTEFDASADIDPGGGDESVSVEIAGVLAYPSNTRASRDHVRVSVNGRPVRNDRLAAAVRAGYGRLLS
;
A
#
# COMPACT_ATOMS: atom_id res chain seq x y z
N SER A 1 -10.58 -42.79 11.10
CA SER A 1 -9.74 -42.39 12.24
C SER A 1 -9.31 -40.97 11.97
N GLY A 2 -9.89 -40.01 12.70
CA GLY A 2 -9.74 -38.58 12.41
C GLY A 2 -8.43 -38.05 12.98
N ASP A 3 -7.57 -37.58 12.08
CA ASP A 3 -6.36 -36.81 12.40
C ASP A 3 -6.80 -35.42 12.91
N ARG A 4 -6.82 -35.24 14.23
CA ARG A 4 -6.98 -33.92 14.85
C ARG A 4 -5.63 -33.23 14.77
N GLY A 5 -5.55 -32.26 13.87
CA GLY A 5 -4.39 -31.39 13.71
C GLY A 5 -3.95 -30.81 15.07
N ASP A 6 -2.67 -30.96 15.32
CA ASP A 6 -1.91 -30.46 16.46
C ASP A 6 -2.11 -28.94 16.63
N GLU A 7 -2.79 -28.53 17.71
CA GLU A 7 -2.87 -27.13 18.11
C GLU A 7 -1.50 -26.72 18.68
N ALA A 8 -0.65 -26.14 17.82
CA ALA A 8 0.60 -25.53 18.25
C ALA A 8 0.32 -24.49 19.34
N THR A 9 0.69 -24.81 20.57
CA THR A 9 0.56 -23.93 21.73
C THR A 9 1.63 -22.85 21.65
N ALA A 10 1.23 -21.58 21.65
CA ALA A 10 2.16 -20.46 21.61
C ALA A 10 3.01 -20.45 22.90
N ALA A 11 4.32 -20.61 22.77
CA ALA A 11 5.25 -20.43 23.88
C ALA A 11 5.39 -18.94 24.21
N VAL A 12 5.00 -18.54 25.42
CA VAL A 12 5.12 -17.16 25.91
C VAL A 12 6.30 -17.10 26.87
N SER A 13 7.26 -16.23 26.58
CA SER A 13 8.41 -15.97 27.44
C SER A 13 8.74 -14.48 27.46
N ASP A 14 9.36 -14.05 28.57
CA ASP A 14 9.83 -12.67 28.70
C ASP A 14 11.02 -12.42 27.76
N ALA A 15 11.00 -11.27 27.09
CA ALA A 15 12.08 -10.83 26.21
C ALA A 15 12.33 -9.33 26.37
N GLY A 16 13.60 -8.96 26.52
CA GLY A 16 14.02 -7.55 26.59
C GLY A 16 13.81 -6.86 25.25
N ARG A 17 13.00 -5.79 25.23
CA ARG A 17 12.62 -5.09 24.00
C ARG A 17 12.27 -3.63 24.26
N ALA A 18 12.59 -2.74 23.32
CA ALA A 18 12.08 -1.37 23.29
C ALA A 18 10.57 -1.33 22.93
N ARG A 19 9.85 -0.30 23.40
CA ARG A 19 8.39 -0.16 23.18
C ARG A 19 8.01 -0.38 21.70
N GLY A 20 7.07 -1.29 21.48
CA GLY A 20 6.56 -1.64 20.14
C GLY A 20 6.34 -3.15 20.01
N THR A 21 6.02 -3.59 18.80
CA THR A 21 5.70 -4.99 18.50
C THR A 21 6.52 -5.47 17.30
N THR A 22 7.09 -6.67 17.38
CA THR A 22 7.59 -7.40 16.20
C THR A 22 6.78 -8.65 16.07
N VAL A 23 6.38 -8.95 14.85
CA VAL A 23 5.81 -10.23 14.46
C VAL A 23 6.81 -10.88 13.51
N VAL A 24 7.22 -12.10 13.82
CA VAL A 24 8.04 -12.94 12.93
C VAL A 24 7.14 -14.06 12.44
N VAL A 25 7.11 -14.25 11.12
CA VAL A 25 6.33 -15.33 10.48
C VAL A 25 7.28 -16.19 9.67
N GLU A 26 7.48 -17.41 10.14
CA GLU A 26 8.31 -18.42 9.50
C GLU A 26 7.42 -19.54 8.96
N ASP A 27 7.88 -20.22 7.91
CA ASP A 27 7.18 -21.34 7.27
C ASP A 27 5.70 -21.07 6.96
N LEU A 28 5.42 -19.94 6.30
CA LEU A 28 4.05 -19.54 5.96
C LEU A 28 3.31 -20.67 5.22
N PHE A 29 2.13 -21.01 5.74
CA PHE A 29 1.30 -22.12 5.27
C PHE A 29 1.91 -23.53 5.47
N ALA A 30 2.84 -23.73 6.41
CA ALA A 30 3.37 -25.04 6.85
C ALA A 30 2.28 -26.12 7.02
N THR A 31 1.17 -25.75 7.65
CA THR A 31 0.04 -26.64 7.96
C THR A 31 -1.07 -26.64 6.90
N ARG A 32 -0.90 -25.91 5.78
CA ARG A 32 -1.92 -25.77 4.73
C ARG A 32 -1.31 -25.94 3.33
N PRO A 33 -1.00 -27.19 2.89
CA PRO A 33 -0.30 -27.47 1.64
C PRO A 33 -0.96 -26.83 0.41
N ALA A 34 -2.29 -26.96 0.26
CA ALA A 34 -3.03 -26.36 -0.85
C ALA A 34 -2.87 -24.82 -0.94
N ARG A 35 -2.72 -24.13 0.20
CA ARG A 35 -2.44 -22.67 0.20
C ARG A 35 -1.00 -22.37 -0.19
N ARG A 36 -0.06 -23.22 0.20
CA ARG A 36 1.35 -23.09 -0.19
C ARG A 36 1.54 -23.32 -1.69
N GLU A 37 0.90 -24.34 -2.25
CA GLU A 37 0.94 -24.64 -3.68
C GLU A 37 0.29 -23.56 -4.54
N ALA A 38 -0.67 -22.82 -3.98
CA ALA A 38 -1.32 -21.71 -4.65
C ALA A 38 -0.49 -20.41 -4.67
N LEU A 39 0.63 -20.35 -3.94
CA LEU A 39 1.54 -19.20 -4.00
C LEU A 39 2.16 -19.10 -5.40
N ALA A 40 2.32 -17.87 -5.87
CA ALA A 40 3.14 -17.62 -7.03
C ALA A 40 4.64 -17.82 -6.69
N GLY A 41 5.51 -17.72 -7.69
CA GLY A 41 6.95 -17.74 -7.46
C GLY A 41 7.41 -16.61 -6.53
N ALA A 42 8.52 -16.81 -5.82
CA ALA A 42 9.03 -15.89 -4.81
C ALA A 42 9.13 -14.43 -5.30
N ALA A 43 9.63 -14.21 -6.51
CA ALA A 43 9.70 -12.88 -7.11
C ALA A 43 8.33 -12.21 -7.32
N ALA A 44 7.30 -12.99 -7.66
CA ALA A 44 5.95 -12.47 -7.85
C ALA A 44 5.29 -12.12 -6.51
N GLU A 45 5.48 -12.95 -5.48
CA GLU A 45 5.00 -12.63 -4.12
C GLU A 45 5.72 -11.42 -3.54
N PHE A 46 7.05 -11.35 -3.70
CA PHE A 46 7.82 -10.18 -3.28
C PHE A 46 7.34 -8.91 -3.98
N SER A 47 7.07 -8.96 -5.28
CA SER A 47 6.53 -7.82 -6.03
C SER A 47 5.19 -7.33 -5.44
N ARG A 48 4.31 -8.24 -5.01
CA ARG A 48 3.04 -7.90 -4.34
C ARG A 48 3.28 -7.27 -2.97
N ILE A 49 4.19 -7.82 -2.18
CA ILE A 49 4.58 -7.27 -0.86
C ILE A 49 5.16 -5.87 -1.02
N SER A 50 6.13 -5.71 -1.91
CA SER A 50 6.78 -4.44 -2.22
C SER A 50 5.77 -3.38 -2.66
N SER A 51 4.84 -3.74 -3.55
CA SER A 51 3.75 -2.85 -3.97
C SER A 51 2.86 -2.42 -2.81
N LEU A 52 2.46 -3.37 -1.95
CA LEU A 52 1.61 -3.09 -0.80
C LEU A 52 2.29 -2.17 0.23
N VAL A 53 3.57 -2.42 0.54
CA VAL A 53 4.34 -1.58 1.45
C VAL A 53 4.48 -0.17 0.88
N ALA A 54 4.74 -0.05 -0.42
CA ALA A 54 4.78 1.24 -1.10
C ALA A 54 3.42 1.97 -1.06
N ASP A 55 2.30 1.25 -1.20
CA ASP A 55 0.96 1.86 -1.07
C ASP A 55 0.73 2.44 0.33
N TYR A 56 1.12 1.71 1.38
CA TYR A 56 1.03 2.21 2.75
C TYR A 56 1.98 3.37 3.02
N ALA A 57 3.19 3.34 2.48
CA ALA A 57 4.17 4.42 2.64
C ALA A 57 3.67 5.74 2.01
N LEU A 58 3.02 5.66 0.85
CA LEU A 58 2.41 6.83 0.21
C LEU A 58 1.13 7.29 0.90
N ALA A 59 0.31 6.37 1.40
CA ALA A 59 -0.92 6.69 2.13
C ALA A 59 -0.66 7.26 3.53
N ASN A 60 0.52 7.00 4.11
CA ASN A 60 0.91 7.42 5.46
C ASN A 60 2.28 8.11 5.43
N PRO A 61 2.42 9.26 4.76
CA PRO A 61 3.71 9.90 4.48
C PRO A 61 4.44 10.41 5.75
N ALA A 62 3.73 10.51 6.87
CA ALA A 62 4.29 10.87 8.18
C ALA A 62 4.89 9.66 8.94
N VAL A 63 4.80 8.45 8.37
CA VAL A 63 5.29 7.22 8.98
C VAL A 63 6.50 6.72 8.19
N ALA A 64 7.57 6.34 8.90
CA ALA A 64 8.75 5.78 8.29
C ALA A 64 8.51 4.31 7.92
N PHE A 65 8.83 3.93 6.68
CA PHE A 65 8.78 2.55 6.20
C PHE A 65 10.15 2.11 5.69
N THR A 66 10.49 0.86 5.97
CA THR A 66 11.66 0.18 5.41
C THR A 66 11.26 -1.23 4.99
N LEU A 67 11.73 -1.64 3.81
CA LEU A 67 11.55 -3.00 3.31
C LEU A 67 12.90 -3.55 2.84
N ASP A 68 13.37 -4.58 3.52
CA ASP A 68 14.56 -5.33 3.16
C ASP A 68 14.15 -6.69 2.58
N HIS A 69 14.84 -7.13 1.53
CA HIS A 69 14.64 -8.42 0.87
C HIS A 69 15.99 -9.00 0.48
N ASP A 70 16.26 -10.25 0.88
CA ASP A 70 17.51 -10.96 0.62
C ASP A 70 18.77 -10.13 0.97
N GLY A 71 18.71 -9.43 2.11
CA GLY A 71 19.81 -8.59 2.61
C GLY A 71 19.97 -7.24 1.92
N SER A 72 19.12 -6.91 0.95
CA SER A 72 19.13 -5.62 0.25
C SER A 72 17.94 -4.75 0.63
N ARG A 73 18.19 -3.46 0.87
CA ARG A 73 17.12 -2.49 1.09
C ARG A 73 16.44 -2.13 -0.23
N THR A 74 15.15 -2.41 -0.32
CA THR A 74 14.35 -2.22 -1.54
C THR A 74 13.45 -0.98 -1.48
N LEU A 75 13.08 -0.53 -0.28
CA LEU A 75 12.31 0.69 -0.06
C LEU A 75 12.73 1.33 1.27
N SER A 76 12.77 2.66 1.30
CA SER A 76 13.00 3.45 2.50
C SER A 76 12.27 4.78 2.40
N THR A 77 11.37 5.08 3.34
CA THR A 77 10.77 6.39 3.51
C THR A 77 11.04 6.90 4.93
N PRO A 78 11.49 8.17 5.09
CA PRO A 78 11.84 8.72 6.39
C PRO A 78 10.62 9.13 7.24
N GLY A 79 9.42 9.21 6.66
CA GLY A 79 8.21 9.65 7.38
C GLY A 79 8.11 11.17 7.59
N SER A 80 8.81 11.96 6.78
CA SER A 80 8.85 13.43 6.89
C SER A 80 7.82 14.16 6.00
N GLY A 81 7.01 13.42 5.24
CA GLY A 81 5.98 14.01 4.38
C GLY A 81 5.92 13.40 2.99
N VAL A 82 4.99 13.95 2.20
CA VAL A 82 4.56 13.41 0.91
C VAL A 82 5.72 13.38 -0.09
N THR A 83 6.52 14.44 -0.18
CA THR A 83 7.66 14.52 -1.08
C THR A 83 8.68 13.41 -0.83
N ASP A 84 9.03 13.15 0.42
CA ASP A 84 10.00 12.12 0.78
C ASP A 84 9.43 10.71 0.62
N ALA A 85 8.14 10.52 0.85
CA ALA A 85 7.46 9.26 0.53
C ALA A 85 7.50 8.96 -0.98
N LEU A 86 7.27 9.97 -1.84
CA LEU A 86 7.38 9.84 -3.29
C LEU A 86 8.81 9.54 -3.73
N LEU A 87 9.82 10.18 -3.13
CA LEU A 87 11.23 9.93 -3.41
C LEU A 87 11.69 8.52 -2.99
N GLY A 88 11.11 7.98 -1.92
CA GLY A 88 11.43 6.64 -1.44
C GLY A 88 10.74 5.52 -2.24
N VAL A 89 9.60 5.82 -2.88
CA VAL A 89 8.83 4.85 -3.68
C VAL A 89 9.12 4.96 -5.18
N TYR A 90 9.36 6.18 -5.68
CA TYR A 90 9.63 6.48 -7.08
C TYR A 90 11.01 7.07 -7.26
N ASP A 91 11.46 7.17 -8.51
CA ASP A 91 12.72 7.84 -8.81
C ASP A 91 12.64 9.37 -8.56
N ARG A 92 13.81 9.99 -8.36
CA ARG A 92 13.93 11.45 -8.19
C ARG A 92 13.23 12.25 -9.29
N ARG A 93 13.22 11.73 -10.52
CA ARG A 93 12.62 12.38 -11.68
C ARG A 93 11.10 12.44 -11.57
N THR A 94 10.47 11.39 -11.07
CA THR A 94 9.01 11.32 -10.87
C THR A 94 8.59 12.15 -9.67
N ALA A 95 9.31 12.07 -8.56
CA ALA A 95 8.99 12.83 -7.36
C ALA A 95 9.14 14.36 -7.56
N SER A 96 10.18 14.80 -8.27
CA SER A 96 10.44 16.23 -8.53
C SER A 96 9.44 16.90 -9.47
N ARG A 97 8.61 16.12 -10.16
CA ARG A 97 7.57 16.62 -11.09
C ARG A 97 6.18 16.25 -10.60
N SER A 98 5.96 16.39 -9.30
CA SER A 98 4.69 16.10 -8.66
C SER A 98 4.00 17.36 -8.17
N THR A 99 2.68 17.37 -8.25
CA THR A 99 1.82 18.45 -7.77
C THR A 99 0.86 17.87 -6.76
N GLU A 100 0.90 18.38 -5.52
CA GLU A 100 -0.09 18.07 -4.50
C GLU A 100 -1.42 18.76 -4.83
N PHE A 101 -2.53 18.08 -4.52
CA PHE A 101 -3.87 18.63 -4.65
C PHE A 101 -4.73 18.19 -3.48
N ASP A 102 -5.72 19.02 -3.17
CA ASP A 102 -6.76 18.74 -2.21
C ASP A 102 -8.10 19.26 -2.74
N ALA A 103 -9.19 18.59 -2.37
CA ALA A 103 -10.56 18.93 -2.74
C ALA A 103 -11.52 18.38 -1.70
N SER A 104 -12.62 19.11 -1.47
CA SER A 104 -13.73 18.66 -0.63
C SER A 104 -15.05 18.74 -1.41
N ALA A 105 -15.94 17.78 -1.20
CA ALA A 105 -17.26 17.77 -1.81
C ALA A 105 -18.31 17.21 -0.85
N ASP A 106 -19.45 17.89 -0.77
CA ASP A 106 -20.63 17.38 -0.07
C ASP A 106 -21.43 16.47 -1.01
N ILE A 107 -21.65 15.23 -0.60
CA ILE A 107 -22.36 14.22 -1.37
C ILE A 107 -23.66 13.88 -0.63
N ASP A 108 -24.78 13.94 -1.35
CA ASP A 108 -26.05 13.37 -0.88
C ASP A 108 -26.05 11.86 -1.17
N PRO A 109 -26.01 10.99 -0.15
CA PRO A 109 -26.02 9.54 -0.33
C PRO A 109 -27.40 8.98 -0.74
N GLY A 110 -28.43 9.82 -0.89
CA GLY A 110 -29.76 9.44 -1.40
C GLY A 110 -30.70 8.92 -0.33
N GLY A 111 -30.79 9.60 0.83
CA GLY A 111 -31.59 9.11 1.96
C GLY A 111 -32.01 10.10 3.06
N GLY A 112 -31.81 11.41 2.93
CA GLY A 112 -32.26 12.41 3.92
C GLY A 112 -31.68 13.81 3.70
N ASP A 113 -31.92 14.73 4.64
CA ASP A 113 -31.42 16.12 4.63
C ASP A 113 -29.92 16.25 5.00
N GLU A 114 -29.22 15.15 5.28
CA GLU A 114 -27.82 15.17 5.72
C GLU A 114 -26.87 14.85 4.57
N SER A 115 -26.13 15.89 4.14
CA SER A 115 -25.01 15.76 3.22
C SER A 115 -23.78 15.17 3.92
N VAL A 116 -23.05 14.30 3.24
CA VAL A 116 -21.78 13.74 3.70
C VAL A 116 -20.62 14.49 3.05
N SER A 117 -19.79 15.16 3.86
CA SER A 117 -18.56 15.80 3.38
C SER A 117 -17.48 14.76 3.09
N VAL A 118 -16.94 14.78 1.88
CA VAL A 118 -15.82 13.92 1.45
C VAL A 118 -14.62 14.79 1.14
N GLU A 119 -13.47 14.43 1.72
CA GLU A 119 -12.19 15.06 1.46
C GLU A 119 -11.32 14.14 0.60
N ILE A 120 -10.64 14.73 -0.38
CA ILE A 120 -9.73 14.05 -1.29
C ILE A 120 -8.43 14.85 -1.27
N ALA A 121 -7.35 14.23 -0.83
CA ALA A 121 -6.00 14.76 -0.98
C ALA A 121 -5.17 13.78 -1.78
N GLY A 122 -4.19 14.29 -2.52
CA GLY A 122 -3.33 13.42 -3.31
C GLY A 122 -2.21 14.15 -4.02
N VAL A 123 -1.51 13.38 -4.84
CA VAL A 123 -0.38 13.85 -5.63
C VAL A 123 -0.57 13.40 -7.06
N LEU A 124 -0.39 14.34 -7.99
CA LEU A 124 -0.26 14.07 -9.41
C LEU A 124 1.22 14.11 -9.78
N ALA A 125 1.82 12.93 -9.96
CA ALA A 125 3.17 12.85 -10.52
C ALA A 125 3.10 12.85 -12.04
N TYR A 126 3.95 13.63 -12.70
CA TYR A 126 4.06 13.60 -14.15
C TYR A 126 4.45 12.20 -14.60
N PRO A 127 3.82 11.62 -15.64
CA PRO A 127 4.19 10.31 -16.14
C PRO A 127 5.62 10.35 -16.70
N SER A 128 6.62 9.97 -15.89
CA SER A 128 7.96 9.65 -16.37
C SER A 128 7.87 8.31 -17.09
N ASN A 129 8.16 8.30 -18.39
CA ASN A 129 8.34 7.05 -19.11
C ASN A 129 9.37 6.15 -18.39
N THR A 130 9.03 4.85 -18.33
CA THR A 130 9.91 3.66 -18.22
C THR A 130 9.81 2.85 -16.91
N ARG A 131 8.68 2.17 -16.71
CA ARG A 131 8.63 0.68 -16.71
C ARG A 131 7.18 0.21 -16.55
N ALA A 132 6.85 -0.84 -17.28
CA ALA A 132 5.53 -1.40 -17.47
C ALA A 132 4.86 -1.87 -16.17
N SER A 133 4.12 -0.99 -15.49
CA SER A 133 3.01 -1.41 -14.63
C SER A 133 1.77 -0.60 -14.98
N ARG A 134 0.66 -1.30 -15.21
CA ARG A 134 -0.66 -0.73 -15.51
C ARG A 134 -1.28 0.02 -14.32
N ASP A 135 -0.56 0.13 -13.20
CA ASP A 135 -1.04 0.70 -11.94
C ASP A 135 -0.51 2.12 -11.72
N HIS A 136 -0.99 3.07 -12.52
CA HIS A 136 -0.66 4.50 -12.37
C HIS A 136 -1.55 5.23 -11.35
N VAL A 137 -2.46 4.51 -10.70
CA VAL A 137 -3.41 5.09 -9.74
C VAL A 137 -3.37 4.25 -8.47
N ARG A 138 -2.87 4.84 -7.40
CA ARG A 138 -2.92 4.28 -6.05
C ARG A 138 -3.97 5.05 -5.27
N VAL A 139 -4.94 4.34 -4.71
CA VAL A 139 -6.04 4.93 -3.95
C VAL A 139 -6.00 4.39 -2.54
N SER A 140 -6.22 5.28 -1.57
CA SER A 140 -6.41 4.88 -0.18
C SER A 140 -7.64 5.58 0.40
N VAL A 141 -8.25 4.96 1.39
CA VAL A 141 -9.35 5.53 2.18
C VAL A 141 -8.92 5.47 3.63
N ASN A 142 -8.86 6.63 4.30
CA ASN A 142 -8.43 6.75 5.69
C ASN A 142 -7.08 6.04 5.96
N GLY A 143 -6.10 6.26 5.06
CA GLY A 143 -4.76 5.68 5.17
C GLY A 143 -4.65 4.20 4.77
N ARG A 144 -5.76 3.55 4.40
CA ARG A 144 -5.79 2.15 3.95
C ARG A 144 -5.82 2.05 2.43
N PRO A 145 -4.81 1.43 1.79
CA PRO A 145 -4.84 1.15 0.36
C PRO A 145 -6.06 0.32 -0.05
N VAL A 146 -6.74 0.74 -1.10
CA VAL A 146 -7.91 0.05 -1.65
C VAL A 146 -7.73 -0.17 -3.15
N ARG A 147 -8.14 -1.35 -3.61
CA ARG A 147 -8.29 -1.62 -5.05
C ARG A 147 -9.76 -1.54 -5.41
N ASN A 148 -10.12 -0.54 -6.19
CA ASN A 148 -11.49 -0.36 -6.68
C ASN A 148 -11.46 0.16 -8.11
N ASP A 149 -11.95 -0.65 -9.04
CA ASP A 149 -11.92 -0.33 -10.46
C ASP A 149 -12.78 0.88 -10.82
N ARG A 150 -13.87 1.13 -10.07
CA ARG A 150 -14.71 2.32 -10.29
C ARG A 150 -13.99 3.60 -9.88
N LEU A 151 -13.30 3.59 -8.74
CA LEU A 151 -12.48 4.74 -8.31
C LEU A 151 -11.32 4.96 -9.30
N ALA A 152 -10.63 3.90 -9.70
CA ALA A 152 -9.56 4.01 -10.68
C ALA A 152 -10.07 4.54 -12.04
N ALA A 153 -11.24 4.08 -12.51
CA ALA A 153 -11.87 4.58 -13.72
C ALA A 153 -12.28 6.05 -13.60
N ALA A 154 -12.86 6.46 -12.47
CA ALA A 154 -13.24 7.84 -12.22
C ALA A 154 -12.03 8.79 -12.24
N VAL A 155 -10.93 8.41 -11.58
CA VAL A 155 -9.67 9.18 -11.59
C VAL A 155 -9.11 9.29 -13.01
N ARG A 156 -9.07 8.19 -13.77
CA ARG A 156 -8.61 8.20 -15.17
C ARG A 156 -9.50 9.07 -16.06
N ALA A 157 -10.82 9.02 -15.89
CA ALA A 157 -11.76 9.85 -16.65
C ALA A 157 -11.59 11.34 -16.33
N GLY A 158 -11.34 11.69 -15.07
CA GLY A 158 -11.01 13.07 -14.67
C GLY A 158 -9.73 13.57 -15.32
N TYR A 159 -8.66 12.77 -15.28
CA TYR A 159 -7.36 13.12 -15.87
C TYR A 159 -7.42 13.23 -17.41
N GLY A 160 -8.18 12.34 -18.08
CA GLY A 160 -8.34 12.35 -19.53
C GLY A 160 -8.95 13.64 -20.08
N ARG A 161 -9.81 14.32 -19.32
CA ARG A 161 -10.40 15.62 -19.70
C ARG A 161 -9.43 16.79 -19.58
N LEU A 162 -8.33 16.65 -18.84
CA LEU A 162 -7.31 17.69 -18.67
C LEU A 162 -6.24 17.66 -19.78
N LEU A 163 -6.18 16.58 -20.56
CA LEU A 163 -5.24 16.36 -21.67
C LEU A 163 -5.87 16.52 -23.06
N SER A 164 -7.17 16.84 -23.13
CA SER A 164 -7.93 17.07 -24.37
C SER A 164 -8.10 18.54 -24.67
#